data_AF-A0A2E2EHS2-F1
#
_entry.id   AF-A0A2E2EHS2-F1
#
_cell.length_a   1.000
_cell.length_b   1.000
_cell.length_c   1.000
_cell.angle_alpha   90.00
_cell.angle_beta   90.00
_cell.angle_gamma   90.00
#
_symmetry.space_group_name_H-M   'P 1'
#
loop_
_entity.id
_entity.type
_entity.pdbx_description
1 polymer ?
#
loop_
_entity_poly.entity_id
_entity_poly.type
_entity_poly.pdbx_seq_one_letter_code
_entity_poly.pdbx_strand_id
1 'polypeptide(L)'
;MNKQKIKILIVEDDLLTAQLNKRLLASFGNVVVANDVREAHDLLKAHDIDVAFFDLNLSGELDGLRLLKLANHLNIYSIVVSGETAKETLEEAFINGAKDFLNKPFNNKKLEVVWSRFENHRKDIEFENIINQSFITKSQSLSEELYQIKNLSFSNKPIFVHGETGTGKRVVAHLIRDILKVENFIEINCSQYSDELFVGELFGHTDNAFTGAKKEKKGLLELADGGVIFLDEIHSLSSKSQKTLLKA
;
A
#
# COMPACT_ATOMS: atom_id res chain seq x y z
N MET A 1 -10.07 7.09 -0.73
CA MET A 1 -10.28 5.66 -1.06
C MET A 1 -11.74 5.30 -0.81
N ASN A 2 -12.37 4.56 -1.72
CA ASN A 2 -13.80 4.30 -1.66
C ASN A 2 -14.09 3.19 -0.64
N LYS A 3 -14.43 3.58 0.60
CA LYS A 3 -14.74 2.66 1.73
C LYS A 3 -15.78 1.59 1.36
N GLN A 4 -16.60 1.84 0.34
CA GLN A 4 -17.65 0.93 -0.15
C GLN A 4 -17.17 -0.38 -0.80
N LYS A 5 -15.87 -0.62 -0.98
CA LYS A 5 -15.34 -1.87 -1.56
C LYS A 5 -14.85 -2.91 -0.55
N ILE A 6 -14.69 -2.57 0.73
CA ILE A 6 -14.18 -3.52 1.73
C ILE A 6 -15.31 -4.47 2.16
N LYS A 7 -15.07 -5.77 2.13
CA LYS A 7 -16.01 -6.79 2.60
C LYS A 7 -15.60 -7.25 4.01
N ILE A 8 -16.53 -7.09 4.94
CA ILE A 8 -16.35 -7.30 6.36
C ILE A 8 -17.23 -8.46 6.80
N LEU A 9 -16.64 -9.47 7.41
CA LEU A 9 -17.38 -10.55 8.07
C LEU A 9 -17.48 -10.26 9.57
N ILE A 10 -18.66 -10.41 10.14
CA ILE A 10 -18.88 -10.50 11.58
C ILE A 10 -19.30 -11.93 11.89
N VAL A 11 -18.65 -12.57 12.85
CA VAL A 11 -19.02 -13.89 13.36
C VAL A 11 -19.49 -13.74 14.80
N GLU A 12 -20.80 -13.84 15.00
CA GLU A 12 -21.50 -13.51 16.25
C GLU A 12 -22.86 -14.23 16.30
N ASP A 13 -23.10 -15.03 17.34
CA ASP A 13 -24.36 -15.77 17.52
C ASP A 13 -25.47 -14.93 18.18
N ASP A 14 -25.12 -13.91 18.98
CA ASP A 14 -26.09 -12.97 19.52
C ASP A 14 -26.57 -11.96 18.46
N LEU A 15 -27.80 -12.15 17.99
CA LEU A 15 -28.41 -11.33 16.93
C LEU A 15 -28.41 -9.83 17.24
N LEU A 16 -28.59 -9.43 18.51
CA LEU A 16 -28.62 -8.02 18.89
C LEU A 16 -27.23 -7.40 18.79
N THR A 17 -26.21 -8.09 19.31
CA THR A 17 -24.81 -7.68 19.21
C THR A 17 -24.35 -7.65 17.76
N ALA A 18 -24.73 -8.65 16.96
CA ALA A 18 -24.42 -8.70 15.54
C ALA A 18 -25.00 -7.48 14.79
N GLN A 19 -26.26 -7.12 15.05
CA GLN A 19 -26.90 -5.93 14.46
C GLN A 19 -26.23 -4.63 14.88
N LEU A 20 -25.87 -4.49 16.16
CA LEU A 20 -25.15 -3.32 16.67
C LEU A 20 -23.79 -3.17 16.00
N ASN A 21 -23.00 -4.24 15.98
CA ASN A 21 -21.68 -4.27 15.37
C ASN A 21 -21.76 -3.99 13.87
N LYS A 22 -22.76 -4.57 13.18
CA LYS A 22 -23.04 -4.29 11.78
C LYS A 22 -23.29 -2.80 11.53
N ARG A 23 -24.08 -2.14 12.39
CA ARG A 23 -24.34 -0.70 12.27
C ARG A 23 -23.07 0.14 12.50
N LEU A 24 -22.21 -0.24 13.44
CA LEU A 24 -20.94 0.45 13.67
C LEU A 24 -19.96 0.28 12.50
N LEU A 25 -19.94 -0.90 11.88
CA LEU A 25 -19.04 -1.24 10.77
C LEU A 25 -19.55 -0.76 9.39
N ALA A 26 -20.83 -0.40 9.26
CA ALA A 26 -21.43 -0.01 7.99
C ALA A 26 -20.75 1.19 7.31
N SER A 27 -20.13 2.12 8.07
CA SER A 27 -19.37 3.24 7.49
C SER A 27 -17.99 2.86 6.97
N PHE A 28 -17.53 1.63 7.25
CA PHE A 28 -16.20 1.14 6.92
C PHE A 28 -16.21 0.18 5.72
N GLY A 29 -17.33 -0.50 5.44
CA GLY A 29 -17.44 -1.42 4.31
C GLY A 29 -18.80 -2.12 4.20
N ASN A 30 -18.89 -3.08 3.29
CA ASN A 30 -20.02 -3.99 3.15
C ASN A 30 -19.92 -5.10 4.19
N VAL A 31 -20.93 -5.20 5.07
CA VAL A 31 -20.90 -6.10 6.22
C VAL A 31 -21.82 -7.29 6.00
N VAL A 32 -21.24 -8.49 6.08
CA VAL A 32 -21.95 -9.78 6.16
C VAL A 32 -21.81 -10.34 7.58
N VAL A 33 -22.81 -11.09 8.02
CA VAL A 33 -22.88 -11.66 9.37
C VAL A 33 -23.01 -13.17 9.24
N ALA A 34 -22.20 -13.90 9.98
CA ALA A 34 -22.37 -15.31 10.26
C ALA A 34 -22.83 -15.50 11.71
N ASN A 35 -23.91 -16.24 11.91
CA ASN A 35 -24.50 -16.45 13.23
C ASN A 35 -24.07 -17.78 13.86
N ASP A 36 -23.34 -18.61 13.12
CA ASP A 36 -22.78 -19.86 13.61
C ASP A 36 -21.45 -20.22 12.91
N VAL A 37 -20.77 -21.23 13.45
CA VAL A 37 -19.47 -21.71 12.97
C VAL A 37 -19.52 -22.16 11.51
N ARG A 38 -20.63 -22.80 11.09
CA ARG A 38 -20.77 -23.37 9.75
C ARG A 38 -20.94 -22.27 8.72
N GLU A 39 -21.84 -21.31 8.98
CA GLU A 39 -22.04 -20.13 8.15
C GLU A 39 -20.73 -19.33 8.02
N ALA A 40 -20.02 -19.14 9.13
CA ALA A 40 -18.73 -18.44 9.14
C ALA A 40 -17.70 -19.16 8.25
N HIS A 41 -17.58 -20.48 8.40
CA HIS A 41 -16.67 -21.29 7.61
C HIS A 41 -16.98 -21.20 6.09
N ASP A 42 -18.25 -21.27 5.71
CA ASP A 42 -18.66 -21.23 4.30
C ASP A 42 -18.42 -19.84 3.69
N LEU A 43 -18.68 -18.77 4.44
CA LEU A 43 -18.39 -17.40 4.01
C LEU A 43 -16.88 -17.12 3.89
N LEU A 44 -16.07 -17.60 4.83
CA LEU A 44 -14.61 -17.48 4.73
C LEU A 44 -14.08 -18.15 3.45
N LYS A 45 -14.61 -19.33 3.10
CA LYS A 45 -14.21 -20.07 1.89
C LYS A 45 -14.71 -19.47 0.58
N ALA A 46 -15.63 -18.51 0.61
CA ALA A 46 -16.04 -17.78 -0.59
C ALA A 46 -14.93 -16.82 -1.12
N HIS A 47 -13.83 -16.64 -0.37
CA HIS A 47 -12.65 -15.82 -0.73
C HIS A 47 -12.97 -14.37 -1.08
N ASP A 48 -14.00 -13.80 -0.48
CA ASP A 48 -14.40 -12.43 -0.73
C ASP A 48 -14.34 -11.54 0.51
N ILE A 49 -13.76 -12.00 1.61
CA ILE A 49 -13.65 -11.26 2.87
C ILE A 49 -12.26 -10.63 2.99
N ASP A 50 -12.20 -9.32 3.24
CA ASP A 50 -10.94 -8.63 3.50
C ASP A 50 -10.57 -8.68 5.00
N VAL A 51 -11.58 -8.55 5.86
CA VAL A 51 -11.43 -8.47 7.32
C VAL A 51 -12.59 -9.17 8.01
N ALA A 52 -12.29 -9.92 9.07
CA ALA A 52 -13.27 -10.67 9.83
C ALA A 52 -13.18 -10.37 11.33
N PHE A 53 -14.32 -10.15 11.96
CA PHE A 53 -14.50 -9.90 13.39
C PHE A 53 -15.07 -11.16 14.03
N PHE A 54 -14.29 -11.82 14.88
CA PHE A 54 -14.66 -13.10 15.50
C PHE A 54 -15.00 -12.91 16.97
N ASP A 55 -16.23 -13.28 17.36
CA ASP A 55 -16.48 -13.56 18.77
C ASP A 55 -15.83 -14.89 19.17
N LEU A 56 -15.05 -14.87 20.26
CA LEU A 56 -14.44 -16.08 20.83
C LEU A 56 -15.45 -16.95 21.56
N ASN A 57 -16.57 -16.40 22.01
CA ASN A 57 -17.59 -17.13 22.74
C ASN A 57 -18.60 -17.83 21.83
N LEU A 58 -18.38 -17.82 20.51
CA LEU A 58 -19.26 -18.44 19.53
C LEU A 58 -19.34 -19.95 19.75
N SER A 59 -20.40 -20.42 20.41
CA SER A 59 -20.64 -21.84 20.72
C SER A 59 -19.49 -22.57 21.49
N GLY A 60 -18.45 -21.85 21.94
CA GLY A 60 -17.27 -22.35 22.66
C GLY A 60 -15.92 -21.91 22.05
N GLU A 61 -14.89 -21.73 22.89
CA GLU A 61 -13.59 -21.13 22.49
C GLU A 61 -12.85 -21.90 21.37
N LEU A 62 -12.92 -23.23 21.38
CA LEU A 62 -12.17 -24.08 20.42
C LEU A 62 -12.59 -23.87 18.97
N ASP A 63 -13.86 -23.57 18.72
CA ASP A 63 -14.36 -23.37 17.36
C ASP A 63 -14.01 -21.98 16.82
N GLY A 64 -14.01 -20.96 17.69
CA GLY A 64 -13.47 -19.64 17.35
C GLY A 64 -12.00 -19.68 16.93
N LEU A 65 -11.17 -20.42 17.69
CA LEU A 65 -9.75 -20.62 17.34
C LEU A 65 -9.55 -21.34 15.99
N ARG A 66 -10.39 -22.33 15.67
CA ARG A 66 -10.35 -23.01 14.36
C ARG A 66 -10.68 -22.07 13.21
N LEU A 67 -11.66 -21.20 13.39
CA LEU A 67 -12.04 -20.19 12.39
C LEU A 67 -10.91 -19.16 12.18
N LEU A 68 -10.25 -18.71 13.26
CA LEU A 68 -9.08 -17.82 13.18
C LEU A 68 -7.96 -18.46 12.35
N LYS A 69 -7.67 -19.74 12.60
CA LYS A 69 -6.66 -20.47 11.85
C LYS A 69 -6.99 -20.56 10.37
N LEU A 70 -8.25 -20.85 10.03
CA LEU A 70 -8.72 -20.86 8.65
C LEU A 70 -8.57 -19.48 8.00
N ALA A 71 -9.04 -18.42 8.67
CA ALA A 71 -8.96 -17.06 8.16
C ALA A 71 -7.51 -16.62 7.89
N ASN A 72 -6.58 -16.96 8.79
CA ASN A 72 -5.16 -16.69 8.59
C ASN A 72 -4.57 -17.44 7.38
N HIS A 73 -4.96 -18.70 7.14
CA HIS A 73 -4.56 -19.43 5.93
C HIS A 73 -5.10 -18.82 4.63
N LEU A 74 -6.25 -18.14 4.71
CA LEU A 74 -6.87 -17.43 3.59
C LEU A 74 -6.39 -15.98 3.46
N ASN A 75 -5.40 -15.56 4.26
CA ASN A 75 -4.88 -14.19 4.33
C ASN A 75 -5.95 -13.13 4.68
N ILE A 76 -6.97 -13.52 5.45
CA ILE A 76 -8.03 -12.62 5.93
C ILE A 76 -7.56 -11.95 7.23
N TYR A 77 -7.66 -10.62 7.30
CA TYR A 77 -7.28 -9.90 8.52
C TYR A 77 -8.28 -10.20 9.65
N SER A 78 -7.82 -10.91 10.68
CA SER A 78 -8.70 -11.42 11.72
C SER A 78 -8.62 -10.57 12.98
N ILE A 79 -9.76 -10.08 13.44
CA ILE A 79 -9.91 -9.26 14.65
C ILE A 79 -10.76 -10.04 15.64
N VAL A 80 -10.22 -10.27 16.83
CA VAL A 80 -10.96 -10.89 17.93
C VAL A 80 -11.84 -9.86 18.62
N VAL A 81 -13.09 -10.21 18.90
CA VAL A 81 -14.05 -9.33 19.58
C VAL A 81 -14.60 -10.04 20.81
N SER A 82 -14.11 -9.69 22.01
CA SER A 82 -14.52 -10.36 23.25
C SER A 82 -14.79 -9.35 24.35
N GLY A 83 -15.69 -9.67 25.29
CA GLY A 83 -15.82 -8.95 26.56
C GLY A 83 -14.87 -9.45 27.66
N GLU A 84 -14.28 -10.64 27.45
CA GLU A 84 -13.29 -11.23 28.33
C GLU A 84 -11.88 -10.84 27.88
N THR A 85 -11.07 -10.38 28.82
CA THR A 85 -9.68 -9.98 28.59
C THR A 85 -8.69 -10.91 29.29
N ALA A 86 -9.09 -12.17 29.53
CA ALA A 86 -8.19 -13.17 30.06
C ALA A 86 -6.97 -13.28 29.13
N LYS A 87 -5.78 -13.15 29.72
CA LYS A 87 -4.54 -13.05 28.96
C LYS A 87 -4.26 -14.32 28.14
N GLU A 88 -4.56 -15.48 28.72
CA GLU A 88 -4.36 -16.80 28.11
C GLU A 88 -5.19 -16.96 26.82
N THR A 89 -6.49 -16.69 26.87
CA THR A 89 -7.38 -16.78 25.71
C THR A 89 -6.97 -15.83 24.58
N LEU A 90 -6.52 -14.61 24.91
CA LEU A 90 -6.01 -13.67 23.92
C LEU A 90 -4.70 -14.18 23.29
N GLU A 91 -3.77 -14.68 24.10
CA GLU A 91 -2.52 -15.28 23.60
C GLU A 91 -2.80 -16.43 22.64
N GLU A 92 -3.72 -17.33 22.98
CA GLU A 92 -4.13 -18.43 22.09
C GLU A 92 -4.74 -17.93 20.78
N ALA A 93 -5.55 -16.88 20.82
CA ALA A 93 -6.14 -16.31 19.61
C ALA A 93 -5.07 -15.72 18.67
N PHE A 94 -4.06 -15.03 19.20
CA PHE A 94 -2.93 -14.53 18.41
C PHE A 94 -2.08 -15.68 17.85
N ILE A 95 -1.82 -16.74 18.62
CA ILE A 95 -1.13 -17.95 18.14
C ILE A 95 -1.89 -18.59 16.97
N ASN A 96 -3.23 -18.57 17.01
CA ASN A 96 -4.08 -19.11 15.95
C ASN A 96 -4.32 -18.14 14.78
N GLY A 97 -3.70 -16.97 14.77
CA GLY A 97 -3.67 -16.07 13.61
C GLY A 97 -4.52 -14.81 13.71
N ALA A 98 -5.09 -14.50 14.88
CA ALA A 98 -5.62 -13.17 15.13
C ALA A 98 -4.54 -12.11 14.91
N LYS A 99 -4.91 -11.01 14.26
CA LYS A 99 -4.02 -9.87 13.97
C LYS A 99 -4.29 -8.70 14.90
N ASP A 100 -5.50 -8.61 15.45
CA ASP A 100 -5.87 -7.58 16.42
C ASP A 100 -6.97 -8.09 17.36
N PHE A 101 -7.29 -7.27 18.37
CA PHE A 101 -8.37 -7.52 19.30
C PHE A 101 -9.17 -6.24 19.57
N LEU A 102 -10.44 -6.41 19.93
CA LEU A 102 -11.37 -5.34 20.25
C LEU A 102 -12.26 -5.74 21.43
N ASN A 103 -12.10 -5.04 22.55
CA ASN A 103 -12.86 -5.34 23.76
C ASN A 103 -14.30 -4.82 23.70
N LYS A 104 -15.29 -5.69 23.94
CA LYS A 104 -16.72 -5.35 24.07
C LYS A 104 -17.02 -4.68 25.43
N PRO A 105 -17.92 -3.67 25.48
CA PRO A 105 -18.46 -2.93 24.36
C PRO A 105 -17.40 -1.98 23.76
N PHE A 106 -17.48 -1.78 22.44
CA PHE A 106 -16.65 -0.82 21.73
C PHE A 106 -17.49 0.24 21.02
N ASN A 107 -16.83 1.36 20.72
CA ASN A 107 -17.41 2.49 20.00
C ASN A 107 -16.55 2.81 18.77
N ASN A 108 -16.98 3.79 17.98
CA ASN A 108 -16.25 4.21 16.77
C ASN A 108 -14.79 4.57 17.05
N LYS A 109 -14.46 5.19 18.18
CA LYS A 109 -13.07 5.56 18.50
C LYS A 109 -12.16 4.34 18.63
N LYS A 110 -12.59 3.29 19.35
CA LYS A 110 -11.82 2.05 19.46
C LYS A 110 -11.73 1.33 18.10
N LEU A 111 -12.83 1.33 17.35
CA LEU A 111 -12.89 0.71 16.03
C LEU A 111 -11.97 1.40 15.02
N GLU A 112 -11.88 2.73 15.02
CA GLU A 112 -10.98 3.51 14.15
C GLU A 112 -9.51 3.12 14.36
N VAL A 113 -9.11 2.82 15.60
CA VAL A 113 -7.74 2.40 15.90
C VAL A 113 -7.42 1.05 15.25
N VAL A 114 -8.29 0.06 15.43
CA VAL A 114 -8.11 -1.28 14.83
C VAL A 114 -8.21 -1.21 13.32
N TRP A 115 -9.14 -0.40 12.80
CA TRP A 115 -9.30 -0.19 11.36
C TRP A 115 -8.07 0.43 10.71
N SER A 116 -7.44 1.41 11.36
CA SER A 116 -6.20 2.02 10.89
C SER A 116 -5.06 0.98 10.76
N ARG A 117 -4.98 0.04 11.71
CA ARG A 117 -3.98 -1.06 11.63
C ARG A 117 -4.27 -2.02 10.49
N PHE A 118 -5.54 -2.36 10.26
CA PHE A 118 -5.96 -3.14 9.10
C PHE A 118 -5.59 -2.43 7.78
N GLU A 119 -5.88 -1.13 7.64
CA GLU A 119 -5.54 -0.38 6.44
C GLU A 119 -4.02 -0.32 6.19
N ASN A 120 -3.22 -0.18 7.24
CA ASN A 120 -1.76 -0.21 7.12
C ASN A 120 -1.26 -1.58 6.69
N HIS A 121 -1.76 -2.66 7.31
CA HIS A 121 -1.41 -4.03 6.92
C HIS A 121 -1.74 -4.32 5.45
N ARG A 122 -2.90 -3.86 4.98
CA ARG A 122 -3.28 -4.02 3.58
C ARG A 122 -2.34 -3.28 2.63
N LYS A 123 -1.91 -2.07 2.99
CA LYS A 123 -0.90 -1.31 2.24
C LYS A 123 0.45 -2.02 2.22
N ASP A 124 0.83 -2.68 3.32
CA ASP A 124 2.06 -3.47 3.40
C ASP A 124 2.03 -4.63 2.39
N ILE A 125 0.95 -5.41 2.38
CA ILE A 125 0.78 -6.51 1.42
C ILE A 125 0.76 -6.02 -0.03
N GLU A 126 0.04 -4.91 -0.30
CA GLU A 126 0.03 -4.32 -1.65
C GLU A 126 1.44 -3.95 -2.09
N PHE A 127 2.21 -3.32 -1.19
CA PHE A 127 3.59 -2.94 -1.43
C PHE A 127 4.52 -4.14 -1.66
N GLU A 128 4.42 -5.18 -0.83
CA GLU A 128 5.16 -6.44 -1.00
C GLU A 128 4.89 -7.09 -2.36
N ASN A 129 3.63 -7.11 -2.79
CA ASN A 129 3.26 -7.66 -4.09
C ASN A 129 3.86 -6.88 -5.25
N ILE A 130 3.86 -5.55 -5.18
CA ILE A 130 4.49 -4.70 -6.20
C ILE A 130 6.00 -4.98 -6.27
N ILE A 131 6.69 -5.07 -5.13
CA ILE A 131 8.12 -5.42 -5.11
C ILE A 131 8.35 -6.79 -5.74
N ASN A 132 7.61 -7.81 -5.31
CA ASN A 132 7.82 -9.19 -5.77
C ASN A 132 7.54 -9.36 -7.28
N GLN A 133 6.64 -8.54 -7.84
CA GLN A 133 6.35 -8.53 -9.27
C GLN A 133 7.41 -7.75 -10.06
N SER A 134 7.83 -6.59 -9.57
CA SER A 134 8.71 -5.68 -10.29
C SER A 134 10.20 -5.99 -10.11
N PHE A 135 10.61 -6.60 -8.99
CA PHE A 135 12.00 -6.82 -8.63
C PHE A 135 12.26 -8.25 -8.13
N ILE A 136 12.71 -9.13 -9.04
CA ILE A 136 13.02 -10.53 -8.69
C ILE A 136 14.37 -10.59 -7.98
N THR A 137 14.36 -10.83 -6.67
CA THR A 137 15.58 -10.99 -5.85
C THR A 137 15.42 -12.10 -4.83
N LYS A 138 16.55 -12.74 -4.47
CA LYS A 138 16.67 -13.64 -3.32
C LYS A 138 17.51 -13.02 -2.19
N SER A 139 18.02 -11.81 -2.40
CA SER A 139 18.85 -11.10 -1.42
C SER A 139 17.96 -10.42 -0.39
N GLN A 140 18.05 -10.89 0.86
CA GLN A 140 17.29 -10.34 1.97
C GLN A 140 17.64 -8.86 2.23
N SER A 141 18.93 -8.49 2.16
CA SER A 141 19.36 -7.10 2.39
C SER A 141 18.81 -6.15 1.33
N LEU A 142 18.74 -6.60 0.07
CA LEU A 142 18.16 -5.79 -1.01
C LEU A 142 16.65 -5.65 -0.83
N SER A 143 15.96 -6.73 -0.43
CA SER A 143 14.54 -6.64 -0.10
C SER A 143 14.29 -5.61 1.02
N GLU A 144 15.11 -5.62 2.07
CA GLU A 144 15.05 -4.64 3.17
C GLU A 144 15.27 -3.20 2.71
N GLU A 145 16.21 -2.94 1.80
CA GLU A 145 16.41 -1.63 1.19
C GLU A 145 15.20 -1.19 0.36
N LEU A 146 14.62 -2.11 -0.45
CA LEU A 146 13.41 -1.82 -1.22
C LEU A 146 12.22 -1.51 -0.29
N TYR A 147 12.12 -2.13 0.88
CA TYR A 147 11.11 -1.77 1.88
C TYR A 147 11.25 -0.34 2.41
N GLN A 148 12.46 0.23 2.43
CA GLN A 148 12.65 1.62 2.83
C GLN A 148 12.08 2.61 1.81
N ILE A 149 12.02 2.23 0.52
CA ILE A 149 11.42 3.05 -0.54
C ILE A 149 9.99 3.43 -0.19
N LYS A 150 9.24 2.51 0.44
CA LYS A 150 7.88 2.77 0.93
C LYS A 150 7.79 4.04 1.75
N ASN A 151 8.75 4.26 2.65
CA ASN A 151 8.74 5.39 3.57
C ASN A 151 9.25 6.66 2.90
N LEU A 152 10.19 6.52 1.94
CA LEU A 152 10.77 7.63 1.19
C LEU A 152 9.81 8.19 0.13
N SER A 153 8.99 7.33 -0.49
CA SER A 153 8.06 7.72 -1.55
C SER A 153 6.99 8.70 -1.05
N PHE A 154 6.63 8.68 0.23
CA PHE A 154 5.72 9.67 0.82
C PHE A 154 6.36 11.03 1.12
N SER A 155 7.67 11.18 0.87
CA SER A 155 8.36 12.46 0.99
C SER A 155 8.54 13.09 -0.39
N ASN A 156 8.34 14.41 -0.51
CA ASN A 156 8.63 15.15 -1.75
C ASN A 156 10.14 15.40 -1.94
N LYS A 157 10.99 14.52 -1.39
CA LYS A 157 12.45 14.66 -1.45
C LYS A 157 13.01 13.87 -2.65
N PRO A 158 14.06 14.37 -3.33
CA PRO A 158 14.74 13.60 -4.36
C PRO A 158 15.29 12.28 -3.82
N ILE A 159 15.15 11.21 -4.60
CA ILE A 159 15.71 9.88 -4.31
C ILE A 159 16.92 9.67 -5.22
N PHE A 160 18.08 9.35 -4.62
CA PHE A 160 19.29 9.03 -5.36
C PHE A 160 19.51 7.52 -5.40
N VAL A 161 19.41 6.93 -6.59
CA VAL A 161 19.62 5.49 -6.81
C VAL A 161 21.01 5.28 -7.41
N HIS A 162 21.88 4.56 -6.70
CA HIS A 162 23.24 4.28 -7.16
C HIS A 162 23.47 2.77 -7.32
N GLY A 163 24.45 2.42 -8.14
CA GLY A 163 24.81 1.04 -8.43
C GLY A 163 25.49 0.91 -9.79
N GLU A 164 26.16 -0.21 -10.01
CA GLU A 164 26.82 -0.51 -11.29
C GLU A 164 25.81 -0.58 -12.45
N THR A 165 26.32 -0.55 -13.68
CA THR A 165 25.49 -0.68 -14.87
C THR A 165 24.82 -2.05 -14.88
N GLY A 166 23.50 -2.08 -15.13
CA GLY A 166 22.73 -3.32 -15.20
C GLY A 166 22.22 -3.87 -13.85
N THR A 167 22.46 -3.21 -12.72
CA THR A 167 21.97 -3.66 -11.40
C THR A 167 20.49 -3.40 -11.11
N GLY A 168 19.73 -2.89 -12.10
CA GLY A 168 18.29 -2.66 -11.96
C GLY A 168 17.88 -1.26 -11.47
N LYS A 169 18.73 -0.24 -11.58
CA LYS A 169 18.39 1.16 -11.21
C LYS A 169 17.08 1.67 -11.86
N ARG A 170 16.86 1.36 -13.14
CA ARG A 170 15.61 1.66 -13.87
C ARG A 170 14.40 0.90 -13.30
N VAL A 171 14.60 -0.36 -12.88
CA VAL A 171 13.54 -1.16 -12.24
C VAL A 171 13.11 -0.51 -10.93
N VAL A 172 14.05 0.01 -10.14
CA VAL A 172 13.77 0.76 -8.92
C VAL A 172 12.95 2.03 -9.22
N ALA A 173 13.26 2.77 -10.29
CA ALA A 173 12.49 3.95 -10.68
C ALA A 173 11.03 3.61 -11.06
N HIS A 174 10.81 2.54 -11.82
CA HIS A 174 9.45 2.06 -12.12
C HIS A 174 8.72 1.53 -10.89
N LEU A 175 9.43 0.85 -9.98
CA LEU A 175 8.87 0.44 -8.70
C LEU A 175 8.35 1.66 -7.91
N ILE A 176 9.13 2.75 -7.84
CA ILE A 176 8.69 4.00 -7.20
C ILE A 176 7.42 4.55 -7.86
N ARG A 177 7.36 4.57 -9.20
CA ARG A 177 6.15 4.98 -9.94
C ARG A 177 4.93 4.14 -9.53
N ASP A 178 5.09 2.82 -9.52
CA ASP A 178 3.99 1.89 -9.24
C ASP A 178 3.51 2.01 -7.79
N ILE A 179 4.42 2.21 -6.84
CA ILE A 179 4.11 2.49 -5.43
C ILE A 179 3.32 3.79 -5.29
N LEU A 180 3.76 4.84 -5.98
CA LEU A 180 3.13 6.16 -5.95
C LEU A 180 1.82 6.22 -6.75
N LYS A 181 1.57 5.23 -7.61
CA LYS A 181 0.41 5.17 -8.52
C LYS A 181 0.30 6.44 -9.36
N VAL A 182 1.45 6.95 -9.83
CA VAL A 182 1.54 8.15 -10.68
C VAL A 182 1.57 7.75 -12.15
N GLU A 183 0.71 8.39 -12.93
CA GLU A 183 0.64 8.19 -14.39
C GLU A 183 1.70 9.04 -15.11
N ASN A 184 1.99 10.23 -14.59
CA ASN A 184 2.97 11.17 -15.15
C ASN A 184 4.40 10.76 -14.74
N PHE A 185 4.93 9.72 -15.39
CA PHE A 185 6.30 9.26 -15.20
C PHE A 185 7.14 9.58 -16.43
N ILE A 186 8.11 10.47 -16.28
CA ILE A 186 9.05 10.85 -17.33
C ILE A 186 10.40 10.26 -17.02
N GLU A 187 10.94 9.47 -17.94
CA GLU A 187 12.31 8.97 -17.87
C GLU A 187 13.16 9.66 -18.94
N ILE A 188 14.33 10.15 -18.52
CA ILE A 188 15.36 10.62 -19.46
C ILE A 188 16.72 10.04 -19.13
N ASN A 189 17.45 9.66 -20.18
CA ASN A 189 18.85 9.34 -20.09
C ASN A 189 19.68 10.61 -20.39
N CYS A 190 20.31 11.17 -19.36
CA CYS A 190 21.06 12.41 -19.45
C CYS A 190 22.25 12.33 -20.42
N SER A 191 22.82 11.14 -20.65
CA SER A 191 23.98 10.95 -21.54
C SER A 191 23.65 11.17 -23.02
N GLN A 192 22.37 11.19 -23.39
CA GLN A 192 21.91 11.36 -24.76
C GLN A 192 21.78 12.84 -25.19
N TYR A 193 21.96 13.77 -24.26
CA TYR A 193 21.74 15.20 -24.50
C TYR A 193 23.03 16.01 -24.43
N SER A 194 23.21 16.95 -25.37
CA SER A 194 24.15 18.06 -25.17
C SER A 194 23.58 19.04 -24.15
N ASP A 195 24.41 19.93 -23.60
CA ASP A 195 23.94 20.94 -22.63
C ASP A 195 22.79 21.80 -23.14
N GLU A 196 22.82 22.18 -24.42
CA GLU A 196 21.80 23.03 -25.04
C GLU A 196 20.49 22.26 -25.22
N LEU A 197 20.58 21.00 -25.66
CA LEU A 197 19.41 20.14 -25.83
C LEU A 197 18.79 19.77 -24.47
N PHE A 198 19.61 19.48 -23.46
CA PHE A 198 19.11 19.13 -22.13
C PHE A 198 18.24 20.25 -21.54
N VAL A 199 18.69 21.51 -21.61
CA VAL A 199 17.89 22.66 -21.14
C VAL A 199 16.62 22.82 -21.97
N GLY A 200 16.72 22.72 -23.30
CA GLY A 200 15.55 22.85 -24.19
C GLY A 200 14.50 21.76 -24.00
N GLU A 201 14.90 20.53 -23.69
CA GLU A 201 13.98 19.44 -23.37
C GLU A 201 13.39 19.58 -21.97
N LEU A 202 14.23 19.89 -20.97
CA LEU A 202 13.81 19.94 -19.57
C LEU A 202 12.75 21.04 -19.33
N PHE A 203 12.96 22.23 -19.88
CA PHE A 203 12.07 23.39 -19.70
C PHE A 203 11.12 23.61 -20.87
N GLY A 204 11.38 23.01 -22.03
CA GLY A 204 10.64 23.33 -23.25
C GLY A 204 11.01 24.71 -23.81
N HIS A 205 10.23 25.17 -24.77
CA HIS A 205 10.37 26.51 -25.33
C HIS A 205 9.05 27.03 -25.90
N THR A 206 8.89 28.34 -25.88
CA THR A 206 7.79 29.05 -26.55
C THR A 206 8.19 29.40 -27.99
N ASP A 207 7.20 29.73 -28.81
CA ASP A 207 7.42 30.22 -30.19
C ASP A 207 8.43 31.38 -30.21
N ASN A 208 9.40 31.31 -31.14
CA ASN A 208 10.47 32.31 -31.31
C ASN A 208 11.49 32.44 -30.16
N ALA A 209 11.58 31.48 -29.24
CA ALA A 209 12.60 31.51 -28.17
C ALA A 209 14.06 31.50 -28.70
N PHE A 210 14.31 30.90 -29.87
CA PHE A 210 15.59 30.92 -30.58
C PHE A 210 15.39 30.73 -32.10
N THR A 211 16.42 31.00 -32.89
CA THR A 211 16.40 30.84 -34.35
C THR A 211 16.12 29.39 -34.75
N GLY A 212 14.91 29.11 -35.23
CA GLY A 212 14.44 27.77 -35.61
C GLY A 212 13.27 27.22 -34.77
N ALA A 213 12.92 27.87 -33.65
CA ALA A 213 11.79 27.50 -32.80
C ALA A 213 10.44 27.87 -33.47
N LYS A 214 9.94 26.98 -34.34
CA LYS A 214 8.72 27.18 -35.13
C LYS A 214 7.41 26.78 -34.43
N LYS A 215 7.49 26.02 -33.33
CA LYS A 215 6.33 25.57 -32.55
C LYS A 215 6.70 25.45 -31.08
N GLU A 216 5.80 25.88 -30.21
CA GLU A 216 5.84 25.67 -28.77
C GLU A 216 6.01 24.19 -28.45
N LYS A 217 6.89 23.91 -27.48
CA LYS A 217 7.16 22.57 -26.96
C LYS A 217 7.12 22.61 -25.45
N LYS A 218 6.23 21.81 -24.86
CA LYS A 218 6.19 21.59 -23.41
C LYS A 218 7.48 20.95 -22.92
N GLY A 219 7.97 21.41 -21.77
CA GLY A 219 9.14 20.86 -21.11
C GLY A 219 8.84 19.54 -20.41
N LEU A 220 9.88 18.72 -20.22
CA LEU A 220 9.75 17.46 -19.49
C LEU A 220 9.30 17.65 -18.04
N LEU A 221 9.69 18.75 -17.38
CA LEU A 221 9.22 19.07 -16.03
C LEU A 221 7.71 19.35 -16.00
N GLU A 222 7.20 20.05 -17.02
CA GLU A 222 5.77 20.31 -17.15
C GLU A 222 4.98 19.03 -17.43
N LEU A 223 5.54 18.13 -18.24
CA LEU A 223 4.94 16.82 -18.51
C LEU A 223 4.96 15.90 -17.28
N ALA A 224 5.96 16.07 -16.40
CA ALA A 224 6.09 15.33 -15.15
C ALA A 224 5.35 15.99 -13.97
N ASP A 225 4.63 17.10 -14.18
CA ASP A 225 3.95 17.82 -13.11
C ASP A 225 2.95 16.90 -12.36
N GLY A 226 2.96 17.00 -11.03
CA GLY A 226 2.22 16.11 -10.14
C GLY A 226 2.67 14.63 -10.15
N GLY A 227 3.78 14.31 -10.84
CA GLY A 227 4.28 12.95 -11.04
C GLY A 227 5.75 12.77 -10.65
N VAL A 228 6.49 12.00 -11.44
CA VAL A 228 7.90 11.66 -11.18
C VAL A 228 8.73 11.84 -12.44
N ILE A 229 9.90 12.47 -12.29
CA ILE A 229 10.94 12.50 -13.30
C ILE A 229 12.15 11.67 -12.86
N PHE A 230 12.54 10.69 -13.67
CA PHE A 230 13.71 9.86 -13.47
C PHE A 230 14.85 10.30 -14.40
N LEU A 231 15.96 10.72 -13.80
CA LEU A 231 17.16 11.21 -14.46
C LEU A 231 18.21 10.09 -14.49
N ASP A 232 18.17 9.23 -15.50
CA ASP A 232 19.15 8.15 -15.70
C ASP A 232 20.50 8.73 -16.14
N GLU A 233 21.58 8.11 -15.68
CA GLU A 233 22.95 8.57 -15.92
C GLU A 233 23.21 10.05 -15.56
N ILE A 234 22.61 10.55 -14.47
CA ILE A 234 22.71 11.96 -14.02
C ILE A 234 24.16 12.47 -13.87
N HIS A 235 25.11 11.57 -13.63
CA HIS A 235 26.53 11.89 -13.52
C HIS A 235 27.14 12.40 -14.85
N SER A 236 26.48 12.14 -15.98
CA SER A 236 26.90 12.61 -17.31
C SER A 236 26.62 14.10 -17.56
N LEU A 237 25.81 14.75 -16.71
CA LEU A 237 25.51 16.17 -16.84
C LEU A 237 26.74 17.03 -16.57
N SER A 238 26.98 18.02 -17.43
CA SER A 238 28.00 19.04 -17.19
C SER A 238 27.66 19.92 -15.97
N SER A 239 28.65 20.63 -15.43
CA SER A 239 28.45 21.61 -14.37
C SER A 239 27.48 22.73 -14.76
N LYS A 240 27.30 23.02 -16.05
CA LYS A 240 26.32 24.00 -16.55
C LYS A 240 24.91 23.44 -16.42
N SER A 241 24.69 22.22 -16.92
CA SER A 241 23.39 21.54 -16.87
C SER A 241 22.94 21.25 -15.43
N GLN A 242 23.86 20.87 -14.54
CA GLN A 242 23.58 20.68 -13.10
C GLN A 242 23.09 21.97 -12.43
N LYS A 243 23.70 23.14 -12.74
CA LYS A 243 23.25 24.43 -12.20
C LYS A 243 21.85 24.80 -12.66
N THR A 244 21.48 24.41 -13.88
CA THR A 244 20.13 24.62 -14.39
C THR A 244 19.14 23.71 -13.69
N LEU A 245 19.45 22.41 -13.54
CA LEU A 245 18.62 21.46 -12.81
C LEU A 245 18.37 21.89 -11.35
N LEU A 246 19.38 22.45 -10.67
CA LEU A 246 19.24 22.95 -9.30
C LEU A 246 18.26 24.13 -9.15
N LYS A 247 17.98 24.85 -10.25
CA LYS A 247 17.06 26.00 -10.26
C LYS A 247 15.63 25.65 -10.67
N ALA A 248 15.42 24.44 -11.18
CA ALA A 248 14.09 23.91 -11.50
C ALA A 248 13.30 23.64 -10.22
#